data_AF-A0A356B0P4-F1
#
_entry.id   AF-A0A356B0P4-F1
#
_cell.length_a   1.000
_cell.length_b   1.000
_cell.length_c   1.000
_cell.angle_alpha   90.00
_cell.angle_beta   90.00
_cell.angle_gamma   90.00
#
_symmetry.space_group_name_H-M   'P 1'
#
loop_
_entity.id
_entity.type
_entity.pdbx_description
1 polymer ?
#
loop_
_entity_poly.entity_id
_entity_poly.type
_entity_poly.pdbx_seq_one_letter_code
_entity_poly.pdbx_strand_id
1 'polypeptide(L)'
;MDIIRKYVEALLAEFPQTDSLLVYKDNLLLEMNMKLKKFLEQGKTEKEAVGFVIAEYGDITERYKLIQHEAVERTPALRTMYKQEAEEYLLTKKNAAWMISIGVVLCILGVAALVSLNMTPADALRFLGAIDRGVIGLVLLLTFIAFAVGLFIYSGVRMEKYEILEGKFILENGYETEIKEQSDRYEKTYIITLITGVVLCILSPLILIIPNSIEETPNGAELLVFFIIIAIAVFLLSFFGIIRDGYRYLLRIGEYSEELQQVKRGTGVFVAIIWPLAAIIFLLAGFLWQKWNIAWIVFVIAGILNGMIKSVYSNMKGGNKDA
;
A
#
# COMPACT_ATOMS: atom_id res chain seq x y z
N MET A 1 -47.09 -24.50 -10.27
CA MET A 1 -45.76 -23.81 -10.35
C MET A 1 -45.84 -22.36 -10.82
N ASP A 2 -46.68 -22.02 -11.80
CA ASP A 2 -46.77 -20.67 -12.38
C ASP A 2 -47.38 -19.61 -11.44
N ILE A 3 -48.18 -20.06 -10.47
CA ILE A 3 -48.90 -19.18 -9.52
C ILE A 3 -47.95 -18.51 -8.53
N ILE A 4 -46.99 -19.26 -7.95
CA ILE A 4 -45.98 -18.70 -7.02
C ILE A 4 -45.10 -17.70 -7.75
N ARG A 5 -44.72 -18.00 -9.00
CA ARG A 5 -43.92 -17.09 -9.82
C ARG A 5 -44.62 -15.74 -10.01
N LYS A 6 -45.88 -15.77 -10.47
CA LYS A 6 -46.68 -14.56 -10.67
C LYS A 6 -46.90 -13.78 -9.36
N TYR A 7 -47.08 -14.48 -8.25
CA TYR A 7 -47.22 -13.86 -6.93
C TYR A 7 -45.96 -13.10 -6.51
N VAL A 8 -44.79 -13.74 -6.58
CA VAL A 8 -43.50 -13.12 -6.22
C VAL A 8 -43.18 -11.95 -7.17
N GLU A 9 -43.45 -12.11 -8.46
CA GLU A 9 -43.24 -11.05 -9.46
C GLU A 9 -44.13 -9.83 -9.22
N ALA A 10 -45.39 -10.03 -8.87
CA ALA A 10 -46.31 -8.94 -8.56
C ALA A 10 -45.90 -8.19 -7.29
N LEU A 11 -45.47 -8.91 -6.25
CA LEU A 11 -45.04 -8.29 -4.98
C LEU A 11 -43.74 -7.50 -5.12
N LEU A 12 -42.79 -8.00 -5.90
CA LEU A 12 -41.48 -7.36 -6.05
C LEU A 12 -41.44 -6.32 -7.18
N ALA A 13 -42.55 -6.12 -7.91
CA ALA A 13 -42.64 -5.14 -9.00
C ALA A 13 -42.47 -3.68 -8.54
N GLU A 14 -42.73 -3.40 -7.27
CA GLU A 14 -42.58 -2.07 -6.67
C GLU A 14 -41.11 -1.67 -6.45
N PHE A 15 -40.16 -2.60 -6.57
CA PHE A 15 -38.74 -2.35 -6.32
C PHE A 15 -37.93 -2.13 -7.61
N PRO A 16 -36.86 -1.29 -7.56
CA PRO A 16 -35.96 -1.10 -8.69
C PRO A 16 -35.29 -2.41 -9.14
N GLN A 17 -35.30 -2.69 -10.45
CA GLN A 17 -34.68 -3.87 -11.06
C GLN A 17 -33.16 -3.79 -10.97
N THR A 18 -32.62 -4.30 -9.86
CA THR A 18 -31.17 -4.40 -9.59
C THR A 18 -30.73 -5.86 -9.61
N ASP A 19 -29.44 -6.12 -9.83
CA ASP A 19 -28.89 -7.48 -9.78
C ASP A 19 -29.16 -8.17 -8.43
N SER A 20 -29.20 -7.40 -7.34
CA SER A 20 -29.57 -7.89 -6.00
C SER A 20 -31.02 -8.36 -5.92
N LEU A 21 -31.96 -7.63 -6.53
CA LEU A 21 -33.38 -8.02 -6.58
C LEU A 21 -33.58 -9.30 -7.40
N LEU A 22 -32.83 -9.45 -8.50
CA LEU A 22 -32.89 -10.64 -9.35
C LEU A 22 -32.42 -11.89 -8.59
N VAL A 23 -31.27 -11.81 -7.91
CA VAL A 23 -30.74 -12.91 -7.10
C VAL A 23 -31.69 -13.27 -5.95
N TYR A 24 -32.26 -12.27 -5.27
CA TYR A 24 -33.25 -12.50 -4.22
C TYR A 24 -34.51 -13.19 -4.75
N LYS A 25 -35.03 -12.72 -5.89
CA LYS A 25 -36.19 -13.31 -6.57
C LYS A 25 -35.95 -14.78 -6.91
N ASP A 26 -34.79 -15.12 -7.48
CA ASP A 26 -34.49 -16.50 -7.89
C ASP A 26 -34.39 -17.44 -6.68
N ASN A 27 -33.72 -17.00 -5.60
CA ASN A 27 -33.62 -17.77 -4.36
C ASN A 27 -35.00 -17.98 -3.71
N LEU A 28 -35.80 -16.92 -3.62
CA LEU A 28 -37.14 -16.98 -3.05
C LEU A 28 -38.05 -17.92 -3.85
N LEU A 29 -38.00 -17.86 -5.18
CA LEU A 29 -38.75 -18.76 -6.04
C LEU A 29 -38.33 -20.22 -5.85
N LEU A 30 -37.03 -20.48 -5.70
CA LEU A 30 -36.52 -21.82 -5.44
C LEU A 30 -37.08 -22.37 -4.12
N GLU A 31 -36.97 -21.61 -3.03
CA GLU A 31 -37.41 -22.03 -1.71
C GLU A 31 -38.93 -22.22 -1.63
N MET A 32 -39.72 -21.28 -2.20
CA MET A 32 -41.18 -21.39 -2.23
C MET A 32 -41.65 -22.60 -3.06
N ASN A 33 -40.99 -22.89 -4.19
CA ASN A 33 -41.32 -24.07 -5.00
C ASN A 33 -40.95 -25.38 -4.31
N MET A 34 -39.84 -25.42 -3.55
CA MET A 34 -39.48 -26.58 -2.74
C MET A 34 -40.55 -26.88 -1.67
N LYS A 35 -41.05 -25.85 -0.97
CA LYS A 35 -42.13 -26.03 0.00
C LYS A 35 -43.45 -26.41 -0.65
N LEU A 36 -43.78 -25.84 -1.80
CA LEU A 36 -44.97 -26.22 -2.56
C LEU A 36 -44.95 -27.72 -2.86
N LYS A 37 -43.83 -28.24 -3.36
CA LYS A 37 -43.66 -29.66 -3.64
C LYS A 37 -43.87 -30.53 -2.40
N LYS A 38 -43.32 -30.11 -1.25
CA LYS A 38 -43.50 -30.80 0.03
C LYS A 38 -44.97 -30.87 0.47
N PHE A 39 -45.74 -29.80 0.27
CA PHE A 39 -47.17 -29.80 0.62
C PHE A 39 -48.01 -30.66 -0.34
N LEU A 40 -47.64 -30.72 -1.62
CA LEU A 40 -48.26 -31.63 -2.59
C LEU A 40 -47.99 -33.10 -2.21
N GLU A 41 -46.78 -33.42 -1.78
CA GLU A 41 -46.40 -34.77 -1.29
C GLU A 41 -47.16 -35.17 -0.01
N GLN A 42 -47.61 -34.19 0.78
CA GLN A 42 -48.46 -34.39 1.96
C GLN A 42 -49.96 -34.58 1.63
N GLY A 43 -50.30 -34.66 0.35
CA GLY A 43 -51.69 -34.89 -0.10
C GLY A 43 -52.57 -33.64 -0.13
N LYS A 44 -51.99 -32.43 0.03
CA LYS A 44 -52.75 -31.17 -0.10
C LYS A 44 -53.03 -30.86 -1.57
N THR A 45 -54.17 -30.22 -1.84
CA THR A 45 -54.48 -29.75 -3.19
C THR A 45 -53.56 -28.58 -3.60
N GLU A 46 -53.33 -28.36 -4.90
CA GLU A 46 -52.43 -27.29 -5.38
C GLU A 46 -52.85 -25.90 -4.86
N LYS A 47 -54.17 -25.63 -4.79
CA LYS A 47 -54.71 -24.37 -4.29
C LYS A 47 -54.43 -24.18 -2.79
N GLU A 48 -54.61 -25.23 -2.00
CA GLU A 48 -54.32 -25.19 -0.56
C GLU A 48 -52.82 -25.07 -0.31
N ALA A 49 -52.00 -25.84 -1.02
CA ALA A 49 -50.55 -25.83 -0.89
C ALA A 49 -49.95 -24.45 -1.20
N VAL A 50 -50.44 -23.76 -2.23
CA VAL A 50 -50.04 -22.38 -2.53
C VAL A 50 -50.41 -21.43 -1.40
N GLY A 51 -51.63 -21.54 -0.85
CA GLY A 51 -52.06 -20.72 0.28
C GLY A 51 -51.20 -20.92 1.53
N PHE A 52 -50.83 -22.17 1.85
CA PHE A 52 -49.94 -22.48 2.97
C PHE A 52 -48.53 -21.91 2.78
N VAL A 53 -47.96 -22.01 1.58
CA VAL A 53 -46.64 -21.44 1.29
C VAL A 53 -46.68 -19.92 1.45
N ILE A 54 -47.69 -19.23 0.90
CA ILE A 54 -47.81 -17.77 1.03
C ILE A 54 -47.90 -17.34 2.49
N ALA A 55 -48.73 -18.02 3.29
CA ALA A 55 -48.90 -17.70 4.71
C ALA A 55 -47.62 -17.90 5.54
N GLU A 56 -46.78 -18.87 5.18
CA GLU A 56 -45.54 -19.18 5.90
C GLU A 56 -44.41 -18.18 5.63
N TYR A 57 -44.38 -17.57 4.44
CA TYR A 57 -43.35 -16.57 4.09
C TYR A 57 -43.66 -15.17 4.65
N GLY A 58 -44.92 -14.90 5.04
CA GLY A 58 -45.32 -13.61 5.59
C GLY A 58 -45.11 -12.46 4.60
N ASP A 59 -44.70 -11.29 5.12
CA ASP A 59 -44.40 -10.11 4.30
C ASP A 59 -43.01 -10.22 3.64
N ILE A 60 -43.01 -10.68 2.40
CA ILE A 60 -41.81 -10.82 1.55
C ILE A 60 -41.17 -9.46 1.29
N THR A 61 -41.97 -8.41 1.17
CA THR A 61 -41.53 -7.03 0.92
C THR A 61 -40.79 -6.48 2.13
N GLU A 62 -41.26 -6.78 3.34
CA GLU A 62 -40.56 -6.45 4.59
C GLU A 62 -39.24 -7.21 4.74
N ARG A 63 -39.22 -8.53 4.43
CA ARG A 63 -37.96 -9.30 4.46
C ARG A 63 -36.93 -8.77 3.45
N TYR A 64 -37.36 -8.39 2.25
CA TYR A 64 -36.47 -7.78 1.27
C TYR A 64 -35.93 -6.42 1.76
N LYS A 65 -36.79 -5.57 2.36
CA LYS A 65 -36.37 -4.29 2.96
C LYS A 65 -35.39 -4.47 4.12
N LEU A 66 -35.58 -5.49 4.96
CA LEU A 66 -34.65 -5.86 6.04
C LEU A 66 -33.31 -6.32 5.49
N ILE A 67 -33.30 -7.15 4.44
CA ILE A 67 -32.06 -7.55 3.76
C ILE A 67 -31.36 -6.35 3.13
N GLN A 68 -32.12 -5.42 2.54
CA GLN A 68 -31.58 -4.19 1.98
C GLN A 68 -31.02 -3.28 3.08
N HIS A 69 -31.70 -3.15 4.23
CA HIS A 69 -31.19 -2.40 5.39
C HIS A 69 -29.96 -3.05 6.00
N GLU A 70 -29.94 -4.37 6.20
CA GLU A 70 -28.77 -5.10 6.69
C GLU A 70 -27.61 -5.03 5.68
N ALA A 71 -27.87 -5.06 4.38
CA ALA A 71 -26.86 -4.85 3.35
C ALA A 71 -26.32 -3.42 3.37
N VAL A 72 -27.18 -2.42 3.60
CA VAL A 72 -26.79 -1.00 3.73
C VAL A 72 -26.03 -0.73 5.04
N GLU A 73 -26.36 -1.41 6.14
CA GLU A 73 -25.66 -1.27 7.42
C GLU A 73 -24.34 -2.06 7.47
N ARG A 74 -24.26 -3.22 6.80
CA ARG A 74 -23.04 -4.06 6.76
C ARG A 74 -22.06 -3.62 5.68
N THR A 75 -22.51 -2.92 4.65
CA THR A 75 -21.63 -2.29 3.67
C THR A 75 -21.42 -0.85 4.12
N PRO A 76 -20.29 -0.47 4.77
CA PRO A 76 -20.01 0.95 4.92
C PRO A 76 -20.04 1.53 3.51
N ALA A 77 -20.99 2.42 3.23
CA ALA A 77 -21.17 3.01 1.92
C ALA A 77 -19.81 3.47 1.43
N LEU A 78 -19.23 2.72 0.47
CA LEU A 78 -17.90 3.00 -0.03
C LEU A 78 -17.97 4.39 -0.64
N ARG A 79 -17.22 5.33 -0.08
CA ARG A 79 -17.28 6.73 -0.50
C ARG A 79 -16.88 6.79 -1.96
N THR A 80 -17.75 7.28 -2.84
CA THR A 80 -17.37 7.48 -4.23
C THR A 80 -16.30 8.57 -4.29
N MET A 81 -15.13 8.22 -4.81
CA MET A 81 -14.07 9.19 -5.09
C MET A 81 -14.30 9.75 -6.49
N TYR A 82 -14.65 11.02 -6.55
CA TYR A 82 -14.87 11.73 -7.81
C TYR A 82 -13.56 11.98 -8.54
N LYS A 83 -13.62 12.16 -9.87
CA LYS A 83 -12.45 12.44 -10.72
C LYS A 83 -11.54 13.53 -10.15
N GLN A 84 -12.11 14.65 -9.70
CA GLN A 84 -11.33 15.78 -9.14
C GLN A 84 -10.52 15.39 -7.90
N GLU A 85 -11.08 14.57 -7.02
CA GLU A 85 -10.41 14.15 -5.79
C GLU A 85 -9.30 13.14 -6.07
N ALA A 86 -9.50 12.25 -7.05
CA ALA A 86 -8.46 11.31 -7.51
C ALA A 86 -7.29 12.04 -8.20
N GLU A 87 -7.56 13.08 -8.99
CA GLU A 87 -6.52 13.92 -9.59
C GLU A 87 -5.75 14.72 -8.54
N GLU A 88 -6.44 15.31 -7.55
CA GLU A 88 -5.81 16.01 -6.43
C GLU A 88 -4.91 15.05 -5.63
N TYR A 89 -5.36 13.80 -5.42
CA TYR A 89 -4.56 12.76 -4.80
C TYR A 89 -3.27 12.45 -5.59
N LEU A 90 -3.37 12.24 -6.91
CA LEU A 90 -2.20 11.96 -7.76
C LEU A 90 -1.22 13.14 -7.80
N LEU A 91 -1.71 14.38 -7.84
CA LEU A 91 -0.87 15.57 -7.74
C LEU A 91 -0.18 15.66 -6.38
N THR A 92 -0.88 15.35 -5.30
CA THR A 92 -0.31 15.29 -3.95
C THR A 92 0.76 14.20 -3.87
N LYS A 93 0.53 13.02 -4.48
CA LYS A 93 1.50 11.93 -4.60
C LYS A 93 2.74 12.33 -5.37
N LYS A 94 2.59 13.04 -6.48
CA LYS A 94 3.71 13.56 -7.27
C LYS A 94 4.56 14.56 -6.46
N ASN A 95 3.92 15.46 -5.71
CA ASN A 95 4.64 16.42 -4.87
C ASN A 95 5.37 15.74 -3.70
N ALA A 96 4.73 14.75 -3.07
CA ALA A 96 5.36 13.92 -2.05
C ALA A 96 6.54 13.12 -2.62
N ALA A 97 6.42 12.60 -3.85
CA ALA A 97 7.51 11.91 -4.54
C ALA A 97 8.73 12.82 -4.66
N TRP A 98 8.55 14.06 -5.11
CA TRP A 98 9.64 15.06 -5.16
C TRP A 98 10.28 15.27 -3.78
N MET A 99 9.47 15.54 -2.76
CA MET A 99 9.96 15.84 -1.41
C MET A 99 10.71 14.66 -0.79
N ILE A 100 10.19 13.44 -0.94
CA ILE A 100 10.82 12.23 -0.43
C ILE A 100 12.10 11.94 -1.21
N SER A 101 12.08 11.96 -2.54
CA SER A 101 13.28 11.63 -3.32
C SER A 101 14.40 12.66 -3.13
N ILE A 102 14.07 13.96 -3.02
CA ILE A 102 15.05 15.00 -2.66
C ILE A 102 15.59 14.77 -1.24
N GLY A 103 14.74 14.44 -0.28
CA GLY A 103 15.17 14.13 1.09
C GLY A 103 16.17 12.96 1.13
N VAL A 104 15.90 11.90 0.37
CA VAL A 104 16.83 10.75 0.28
C VAL A 104 18.16 11.15 -0.36
N VAL A 105 18.13 11.97 -1.42
CA VAL A 105 19.34 12.52 -2.04
C VAL A 105 20.16 13.35 -1.05
N LEU A 106 19.51 14.22 -0.26
CA LEU A 106 20.17 15.02 0.77
C LEU A 106 20.87 14.14 1.82
N CYS A 107 20.23 13.04 2.26
CA CYS A 107 20.86 12.08 3.16
C CYS A 107 22.12 11.46 2.54
N ILE A 108 22.04 11.02 1.28
CA ILE A 108 23.17 10.41 0.57
C ILE A 108 24.30 11.42 0.39
N LEU A 109 23.99 12.64 -0.03
CA LEU A 109 24.97 13.72 -0.17
C LEU A 109 25.58 14.14 1.16
N GLY A 110 24.84 14.03 2.26
CA GLY A 110 25.35 14.33 3.60
C GLY A 110 26.42 13.33 4.02
N VAL A 111 26.15 12.03 3.78
CA VAL A 111 27.14 10.97 4.00
C VAL A 111 28.33 11.16 3.05
N ALA A 112 28.08 11.44 1.78
CA ALA A 112 29.12 11.70 0.79
C ALA A 112 30.06 12.83 1.24
N ALA A 113 29.49 13.95 1.68
CA ALA A 113 30.27 15.10 2.12
C ALA A 113 31.07 14.78 3.38
N LEU A 114 30.50 14.07 4.36
CA LEU A 114 31.25 13.63 5.54
C LEU A 114 32.45 12.77 5.15
N VAL A 115 32.26 11.74 4.33
CA VAL A 115 33.36 10.81 4.02
C VAL A 115 34.40 11.46 3.10
N SER A 116 33.98 12.18 2.06
CA SER A 116 34.90 12.87 1.14
C SER A 116 35.73 13.95 1.85
N LEU A 117 35.15 14.72 2.78
CA LEU A 117 35.91 15.73 3.54
C LEU A 117 36.99 15.11 4.44
N ASN A 118 36.72 13.92 5.01
CA ASN A 118 37.73 13.22 5.81
C ASN A 118 38.90 12.69 4.98
N MET A 119 38.69 12.39 3.69
CA MET A 119 39.72 11.88 2.77
C MET A 119 40.45 12.98 1.98
N THR A 120 40.06 14.25 2.11
CA THR A 120 40.78 15.35 1.41
C THR A 120 42.14 15.64 2.06
N PRO A 121 43.21 15.82 1.26
CA PRO A 121 44.53 16.17 1.79
C PRO A 121 44.50 17.51 2.53
N ALA A 122 45.32 17.63 3.58
CA ALA A 122 45.31 18.78 4.50
C ALA A 122 45.56 20.14 3.81
N ASP A 123 46.23 20.14 2.66
CA ASP A 123 46.58 21.35 1.92
C ASP A 123 45.41 21.93 1.11
N ALA A 124 44.39 21.12 0.78
CA ALA A 124 43.27 21.54 -0.07
C ALA A 124 42.25 22.45 0.64
N LEU A 125 42.14 22.36 1.97
CA LEU A 125 41.14 23.07 2.77
C LEU A 125 41.73 24.10 3.75
N ARG A 126 42.97 24.57 3.50
CA ARG A 126 43.68 25.52 4.37
C ARG A 126 42.90 26.80 4.69
N PHE A 127 41.93 27.20 3.87
CA PHE A 127 41.11 28.40 4.09
C PHE A 127 40.10 28.27 5.25
N LEU A 128 39.71 27.05 5.65
CA LEU A 128 38.69 26.81 6.69
C LEU A 128 39.24 26.85 8.13
N GLY A 129 40.53 27.16 8.32
CA GLY A 129 41.16 27.35 9.63
C GLY A 129 41.49 26.04 10.37
N ALA A 130 41.72 26.13 11.69
CA ALA A 130 42.15 25.02 12.55
C ALA A 130 41.00 24.07 12.99
N ILE A 131 39.83 24.15 12.37
CA ILE A 131 38.68 23.30 12.72
C ILE A 131 38.90 21.91 12.15
N ASP A 132 38.64 20.88 12.96
CA ASP A 132 38.71 19.48 12.52
C ASP A 132 37.74 19.22 11.36
N ARG A 133 38.25 18.66 10.26
CA ARG A 133 37.48 18.31 9.06
C ARG A 133 36.36 17.31 9.37
N GLY A 134 36.58 16.41 10.33
CA GLY A 134 35.55 15.47 10.79
C GLY A 134 34.35 16.20 11.40
N VAL A 135 34.60 17.29 12.14
CA VAL A 135 33.55 18.12 12.74
C VAL A 135 32.78 18.89 11.66
N ILE A 136 33.47 19.48 10.68
CA ILE A 136 32.82 20.17 9.55
C ILE A 136 31.93 19.20 8.77
N GLY A 137 32.43 18.02 8.44
CA GLY A 137 31.67 16.99 7.75
C GLY A 137 30.45 16.52 8.56
N LEU A 138 30.59 16.39 9.89
CA LEU A 138 29.49 16.00 10.76
C LEU A 138 28.39 17.07 10.82
N VAL A 139 28.78 18.34 10.95
CA VAL A 139 27.84 19.48 10.93
C VAL A 139 27.06 19.51 9.61
N LEU A 140 27.74 19.29 8.49
CA LEU A 140 27.11 19.27 7.16
C LEU A 140 26.15 18.07 7.00
N LEU A 141 26.55 16.88 7.45
CA LEU A 141 25.70 15.70 7.49
C LEU A 141 24.42 15.96 8.28
N LEU A 142 24.55 16.46 9.52
CA LEU A 142 23.40 16.73 10.39
C LEU A 142 22.48 17.80 9.80
N THR A 143 23.05 18.81 9.13
CA THR A 143 22.27 19.84 8.43
C THR A 143 21.43 19.23 7.31
N PHE A 144 22.03 18.41 6.44
CA PHE A 144 21.29 17.76 5.35
C PHE A 144 20.23 16.79 5.86
N ILE A 145 20.53 16.03 6.92
CA ILE A 145 19.55 15.15 7.57
C ILE A 145 18.37 15.97 8.12
N ALA A 146 18.63 17.11 8.78
CA ALA A 146 17.56 17.96 9.32
C ALA A 146 16.61 18.45 8.21
N PHE A 147 17.16 18.89 7.07
CA PHE A 147 16.34 19.27 5.90
C PHE A 147 15.57 18.07 5.31
N ALA A 148 16.22 16.91 5.17
CA ALA A 148 15.59 15.70 4.65
C ALA A 148 14.42 15.24 5.51
N VAL A 149 14.61 15.20 6.84
CA VAL A 149 13.55 14.84 7.80
C VAL A 149 12.39 15.84 7.73
N GLY A 150 12.67 17.14 7.61
CA GLY A 150 11.64 18.15 7.40
C GLY A 150 10.78 17.90 6.15
N LEU A 151 11.42 17.53 5.03
CA LEU A 151 10.72 17.16 3.80
C LEU A 151 9.88 15.89 3.97
N PHE A 152 10.40 14.87 4.67
CA PHE A 152 9.68 13.62 4.93
C PHE A 152 8.44 13.86 5.79
N ILE A 153 8.57 14.63 6.88
CA ILE A 153 7.45 14.94 7.79
C ILE A 153 6.38 15.73 7.03
N TYR A 154 6.76 16.77 6.31
CA TYR A 154 5.80 17.60 5.56
C TYR A 154 5.06 16.79 4.49
N SER A 155 5.78 15.92 3.78
CA SER A 155 5.21 14.97 2.81
C SER A 155 4.24 13.98 3.47
N GLY A 156 4.63 13.41 4.61
CA GLY A 156 3.83 12.45 5.38
C GLY A 156 2.51 13.04 5.87
N VAL A 157 2.56 14.23 6.51
CA VAL A 157 1.35 14.92 6.99
C VAL A 157 0.39 15.25 5.86
N ARG A 158 0.89 15.62 4.67
CA ARG A 158 0.04 15.83 3.49
C ARG A 158 -0.59 14.55 2.95
N MET A 159 0.06 13.41 3.13
CA MET A 159 -0.45 12.10 2.71
C MET A 159 -1.51 11.54 3.65
N GLU A 160 -1.43 11.86 4.93
CA GLU A 160 -2.32 11.35 5.98
C GLU A 160 -3.81 11.61 5.66
N LYS A 161 -4.15 12.76 5.06
CA LYS A 161 -5.51 13.10 4.58
C LYS A 161 -6.11 11.97 3.72
N TYR A 162 -5.28 11.29 2.93
CA TYR A 162 -5.72 10.24 2.00
C TYR A 162 -5.55 8.82 2.55
N GLU A 163 -4.78 8.65 3.64
CA GLU A 163 -4.64 7.38 4.36
C GLU A 163 -5.95 7.00 5.09
N ILE A 164 -6.69 8.02 5.56
CA ILE A 164 -8.03 7.88 6.16
C ILE A 164 -9.05 7.21 5.21
N LEU A 165 -8.78 7.25 3.90
CA LEU A 165 -9.65 6.60 2.91
C LEU A 165 -9.50 5.07 2.89
N GLU A 166 -8.51 4.50 3.59
CA GLU A 166 -8.20 3.06 3.81
C GLU A 166 -8.92 2.05 2.89
N GLY A 167 -8.84 2.25 1.57
CA GLY A 167 -9.48 1.40 0.58
C GLY A 167 -11.01 1.29 0.67
N LYS A 168 -11.72 2.19 1.36
CA LYS A 168 -13.19 2.23 1.42
C LYS A 168 -13.80 3.19 0.39
N PHE A 169 -13.29 3.16 -0.84
CA PHE A 169 -13.78 4.01 -1.92
C PHE A 169 -13.96 3.22 -3.21
N ILE A 170 -14.90 3.69 -4.03
CA ILE A 170 -15.08 3.25 -5.42
C ILE A 170 -14.80 4.46 -6.30
N LEU A 171 -14.04 4.28 -7.38
CA LEU A 171 -13.85 5.33 -8.38
C LEU A 171 -15.18 5.57 -9.12
N GLU A 172 -15.47 6.83 -9.44
CA GLU A 172 -16.63 7.18 -10.25
C GLU A 172 -16.72 6.33 -11.54
N ASN A 173 -17.95 5.89 -11.87
CA ASN A 173 -18.22 5.04 -13.03
C ASN A 173 -17.61 5.62 -14.32
N GLY A 174 -16.73 4.86 -14.98
CA GLY A 174 -16.05 5.24 -16.22
C GLY A 174 -14.67 5.87 -16.05
N TYR A 175 -14.30 6.34 -14.85
CA TYR A 175 -12.97 6.92 -14.60
C TYR A 175 -11.89 5.87 -14.33
N GLU A 176 -12.26 4.68 -13.87
CA GLU A 176 -11.34 3.56 -13.65
C GLU A 176 -10.56 3.18 -14.93
N THR A 177 -11.23 3.16 -16.09
CA THR A 177 -10.60 2.89 -17.38
C THR A 177 -9.54 3.95 -17.73
N GLU A 178 -9.83 5.23 -17.48
CA GLU A 178 -8.90 6.33 -17.74
C GLU A 178 -7.65 6.21 -16.86
N ILE A 179 -7.82 5.94 -15.56
CA ILE A 179 -6.71 5.71 -14.62
C ILE A 179 -5.91 4.46 -15.00
N LYS A 180 -6.59 3.39 -15.43
CA LYS A 180 -5.93 2.15 -15.86
C LYS A 180 -5.04 2.40 -17.08
N GLU A 181 -5.53 3.12 -18.09
CA GLU A 181 -4.71 3.50 -19.24
C GLU A 181 -3.52 4.39 -18.87
N GLN A 182 -3.71 5.34 -17.94
CA GLN A 182 -2.61 6.17 -17.43
C GLN A 182 -1.57 5.33 -16.69
N SER A 183 -2.02 4.39 -15.84
CA SER A 183 -1.17 3.45 -15.12
C SER A 183 -0.38 2.57 -16.08
N ASP A 184 -1.01 1.99 -17.10
CA ASP A 184 -0.36 1.11 -18.08
C ASP A 184 0.69 1.87 -18.92
N ARG A 185 0.42 3.13 -19.27
CA ARG A 185 1.41 4.00 -19.91
C ARG A 185 2.58 4.30 -18.97
N TYR A 186 2.30 4.58 -17.71
CA TYR A 186 3.32 4.90 -16.71
C TYR A 186 4.18 3.68 -16.35
N GLU A 187 3.63 2.47 -16.33
CA GLU A 187 4.35 1.25 -15.99
C GLU A 187 5.54 1.02 -16.95
N LYS A 188 5.39 1.35 -18.24
CA LYS A 188 6.48 1.29 -19.22
C LYS A 188 7.61 2.25 -18.86
N THR A 189 7.30 3.50 -18.52
CA THR A 189 8.29 4.48 -18.08
C THR A 189 8.96 4.03 -16.79
N TYR A 190 8.18 3.54 -15.82
CA TYR A 190 8.68 3.02 -14.56
C TYR A 190 9.67 1.86 -14.77
N ILE A 191 9.36 0.89 -15.64
CA ILE A 191 10.26 -0.24 -15.92
C ILE A 191 11.60 0.23 -16.49
N ILE A 192 11.59 1.16 -17.47
CA ILE A 192 12.83 1.69 -18.05
C ILE A 192 13.65 2.40 -16.98
N THR A 193 13.03 3.27 -16.18
CA THR A 193 13.71 3.98 -15.10
C THR A 193 14.23 3.05 -14.01
N LEU A 194 13.48 2.00 -13.67
CA LEU A 194 13.90 0.96 -12.73
C LEU A 194 15.18 0.27 -13.22
N ILE A 195 15.19 -0.16 -14.49
CA ILE A 195 16.38 -0.78 -15.10
C ILE A 195 17.55 0.19 -15.09
N THR A 196 17.36 1.43 -15.53
CA THR A 196 18.42 2.46 -15.56
C THR A 196 18.98 2.73 -14.16
N GLY A 197 18.12 2.89 -13.15
CA GLY A 197 18.54 3.12 -11.77
C GLY A 197 19.33 1.96 -11.19
N VAL A 198 18.86 0.73 -11.38
CA VAL A 198 19.54 -0.48 -10.90
C VAL A 198 20.90 -0.66 -11.60
N VAL A 199 20.97 -0.46 -12.92
CA VAL A 199 22.23 -0.52 -13.67
C VAL A 199 23.22 0.54 -13.17
N LEU A 200 22.77 1.78 -12.92
CA LEU A 200 23.62 2.83 -12.33
C LEU A 200 24.17 2.42 -10.96
N CYS A 201 23.33 1.83 -10.09
CA CYS A 201 23.78 1.33 -8.79
C CYS A 201 24.85 0.24 -8.93
N ILE A 202 24.66 -0.72 -9.84
CA ILE A 202 25.59 -1.83 -10.07
C ILE A 202 26.92 -1.35 -10.67
N LEU A 203 26.87 -0.38 -11.60
CA LEU A 203 28.07 0.17 -12.25
C LEU A 203 28.79 1.22 -11.41
N SER A 204 28.12 1.85 -10.43
CA SER A 204 28.71 2.91 -9.60
C SER A 204 30.06 2.56 -8.97
N PRO A 205 30.31 1.34 -8.43
CA PRO A 205 31.60 1.02 -7.82
C PRO A 205 32.77 1.00 -8.80
N LEU A 206 32.53 0.91 -10.11
CA LEU A 206 33.60 0.95 -11.13
C LEU A 206 34.39 2.27 -11.07
N ILE A 207 33.74 3.36 -10.64
CA ILE A 207 34.38 4.68 -10.47
C ILE A 207 35.38 4.67 -9.33
N LEU A 208 35.21 3.79 -8.35
CA LEU A 208 36.19 3.57 -7.30
C LEU A 208 37.26 2.57 -7.76
N ILE A 209 36.89 1.51 -8.47
CA ILE A 209 37.83 0.42 -8.77
C ILE A 209 38.88 0.82 -9.82
N ILE A 210 38.47 1.52 -10.90
CA ILE A 210 39.36 1.80 -12.04
C ILE A 210 40.51 2.74 -11.65
N PRO A 211 40.29 3.92 -11.04
CA PRO A 211 41.38 4.83 -10.71
C PRO A 211 42.34 4.27 -9.66
N ASN A 212 41.82 3.59 -8.63
CA ASN A 212 42.63 2.97 -7.57
C ASN A 212 43.50 1.80 -8.07
N SER A 213 43.30 1.32 -9.30
CA SER A 213 44.19 0.35 -9.94
C SER A 213 45.35 0.98 -10.73
N ILE A 214 45.30 2.29 -10.96
CA ILE A 214 46.27 3.05 -11.76
C ILE A 214 47.09 4.00 -10.89
N GLU A 215 46.47 4.64 -9.89
CA GLU A 215 47.11 5.61 -8.98
C GLU A 215 47.11 5.08 -7.53
N GLU A 216 48.22 5.26 -6.79
CA GLU A 216 48.36 4.77 -5.40
C GLU A 216 47.76 5.70 -4.34
N THR A 217 47.35 6.92 -4.70
CA THR A 217 46.79 7.90 -3.75
C THR A 217 45.30 8.11 -4.02
N PRO A 218 44.40 7.51 -3.22
CA PRO A 218 42.96 7.71 -3.39
C PRO A 218 42.57 9.17 -3.15
N ASN A 219 42.04 9.82 -4.19
CA ASN A 219 41.48 11.15 -4.09
C ASN A 219 40.03 11.06 -3.62
N GLY A 220 39.67 11.76 -2.53
CA GLY A 220 38.29 11.79 -1.99
C GLY A 220 37.20 12.27 -2.98
N ALA A 221 37.61 12.76 -4.15
CA ALA A 221 36.75 13.12 -5.28
C ALA A 221 36.06 11.91 -5.93
N GLU A 222 36.72 10.76 -6.04
CA GLU A 222 36.12 9.54 -6.65
C GLU A 222 34.91 9.07 -5.83
N LEU A 223 35.04 9.13 -4.51
CA LEU A 223 33.98 8.77 -3.58
C LEU A 223 32.79 9.73 -3.67
N LEU A 224 33.06 11.02 -3.88
CA LEU A 224 32.01 12.01 -4.09
C LEU A 224 31.21 11.71 -5.36
N VAL A 225 31.90 11.41 -6.47
CA VAL A 225 31.27 11.04 -7.75
C VAL A 225 30.47 9.74 -7.61
N PHE A 226 31.02 8.74 -6.93
CA PHE A 226 30.32 7.50 -6.60
C PHE A 226 28.98 7.75 -5.88
N PHE A 227 28.99 8.55 -4.81
CA PHE A 227 27.77 8.87 -4.08
C PHE A 227 26.79 9.73 -4.88
N ILE A 228 27.26 10.63 -5.75
CA ILE A 228 26.38 11.41 -6.64
C ILE A 228 25.62 10.49 -7.59
N ILE A 229 26.28 9.49 -8.16
CA ILE A 229 25.61 8.52 -9.05
C ILE A 229 24.59 7.69 -8.29
N ILE A 230 24.93 7.23 -7.07
CA ILE A 230 23.97 6.55 -6.20
C ILE A 230 22.79 7.47 -5.87
N ALA A 231 23.03 8.74 -5.56
CA ALA A 231 21.96 9.70 -5.27
C ALA A 231 21.02 9.86 -6.48
N ILE A 232 21.56 9.98 -7.70
CA ILE A 232 20.76 10.04 -8.93
C ILE A 232 19.95 8.75 -9.14
N ALA A 233 20.58 7.59 -8.95
CA ALA A 233 19.92 6.29 -9.10
C ALA A 233 18.77 6.13 -8.10
N VAL A 234 19.02 6.42 -6.83
CA VAL A 234 18.02 6.32 -5.76
C VAL A 234 16.91 7.35 -5.95
N PHE A 235 17.22 8.57 -6.43
CA PHE A 235 16.22 9.57 -6.79
C PHE A 235 15.25 9.02 -7.85
N LEU A 236 15.77 8.46 -8.94
CA LEU A 236 14.98 7.85 -10.01
C LEU A 236 14.09 6.71 -9.48
N LEU A 237 14.67 5.79 -8.70
CA LEU A 237 13.94 4.65 -8.15
C LEU A 237 12.83 5.07 -7.17
N SER A 238 13.14 6.02 -6.29
CA SER A 238 12.20 6.55 -5.29
C SER A 238 11.07 7.34 -5.96
N PHE A 239 11.42 8.28 -6.85
CA PHE A 239 10.45 9.22 -7.43
C PHE A 239 9.40 8.48 -8.27
N PHE A 240 9.86 7.63 -9.19
CA PHE A 240 8.95 6.90 -10.07
C PHE A 240 8.23 5.77 -9.32
N GLY A 241 8.85 5.19 -8.29
CA GLY A 241 8.22 4.20 -7.41
C GLY A 241 7.01 4.77 -6.67
N ILE A 242 7.14 5.96 -6.07
CA ILE A 242 6.05 6.60 -5.30
C ILE A 242 4.86 6.96 -6.19
N ILE A 243 5.11 7.43 -7.42
CA ILE A 243 4.04 7.74 -8.37
C ILE A 243 3.31 6.47 -8.82
N ARG A 244 4.06 5.40 -9.15
CA ARG A 244 3.47 4.09 -9.51
C ARG A 244 2.57 3.58 -8.39
N ASP A 245 3.02 3.70 -7.14
CA ASP A 245 2.23 3.31 -5.98
C ASP A 245 0.92 4.13 -5.85
N GLY A 246 0.94 5.41 -6.27
CA GLY A 246 -0.28 6.23 -6.36
C GLY A 246 -1.33 5.64 -7.31
N TYR A 247 -0.93 5.21 -8.50
CA TYR A 247 -1.85 4.55 -9.44
C TYR A 247 -2.37 3.20 -8.92
N ARG A 248 -1.47 2.38 -8.35
CA ARG A 248 -1.86 1.09 -7.75
C ARG A 248 -2.81 1.24 -6.57
N TYR A 249 -2.69 2.33 -5.81
CA TYR A 249 -3.63 2.68 -4.75
C TYR A 249 -5.04 2.96 -5.29
N LEU A 250 -5.15 3.82 -6.31
CA LEU A 250 -6.45 4.16 -6.92
C LEU A 250 -7.11 2.94 -7.57
N LEU A 251 -6.33 2.10 -8.25
CA LEU A 251 -6.82 0.87 -8.89
C LEU A 251 -6.97 -0.31 -7.93
N ARG A 252 -6.53 -0.17 -6.67
CA ARG A 252 -6.56 -1.22 -5.63
C ARG A 252 -5.86 -2.53 -6.07
N ILE A 253 -4.75 -2.39 -6.82
CA ILE A 253 -3.97 -3.52 -7.36
C ILE A 253 -2.78 -3.84 -6.44
N GLY A 254 -2.44 -5.13 -6.32
CA GLY A 254 -1.29 -5.58 -5.54
C GLY A 254 -1.53 -5.42 -4.04
N GLU A 255 -0.64 -4.73 -3.33
CA GLU A 255 -0.72 -4.54 -1.87
C GLU A 255 -1.96 -3.76 -1.38
N TYR A 256 -2.65 -3.09 -2.30
CA TYR A 256 -3.86 -2.31 -2.01
C TYR A 256 -5.15 -3.08 -2.25
N SER A 257 -5.08 -4.36 -2.61
CA SER A 257 -6.26 -5.22 -2.72
C SER A 257 -6.97 -5.35 -1.36
N GLU A 258 -8.29 -5.53 -1.38
CA GLU A 258 -9.09 -5.68 -0.16
C GLU A 258 -8.57 -6.79 0.74
N GLU A 259 -8.20 -7.92 0.15
CA GLU A 259 -7.72 -9.09 0.87
C GLU A 259 -6.42 -8.78 1.64
N LEU A 260 -5.46 -8.12 1.01
CA LEU A 260 -4.18 -7.77 1.64
C LEU A 260 -4.32 -6.60 2.63
N GLN A 261 -5.19 -5.64 2.37
CA GLN A 261 -5.49 -4.59 3.35
C GLN A 261 -6.13 -5.16 4.62
N GLN A 262 -7.00 -6.17 4.49
CA GLN A 262 -7.56 -6.86 5.64
C GLN A 262 -6.50 -7.62 6.44
N VAL A 263 -5.53 -8.26 5.77
CA VAL A 263 -4.36 -8.88 6.42
C VAL A 263 -3.51 -7.83 7.14
N LYS A 264 -3.27 -6.68 6.52
CA LYS A 264 -2.50 -5.56 7.10
C LYS A 264 -3.19 -5.01 8.35
N ARG A 265 -4.51 -4.82 8.33
CA ARG A 265 -5.30 -4.40 9.50
C ARG A 265 -5.23 -5.44 10.63
N GLY A 266 -5.40 -6.72 10.32
CA GLY A 266 -5.37 -7.80 11.31
C GLY A 266 -3.99 -8.05 11.94
N THR A 267 -2.92 -7.77 11.19
CA THR A 267 -1.53 -7.91 11.67
C THR A 267 -0.96 -6.61 12.24
N GLY A 268 -1.66 -5.47 12.08
CA GLY A 268 -1.15 -4.14 12.39
C GLY A 268 -0.60 -4.00 13.82
N VAL A 269 -1.29 -4.57 14.81
CA VAL A 269 -0.86 -4.54 16.22
C VAL A 269 0.50 -5.25 16.40
N PHE A 270 0.67 -6.42 15.78
CA PHE A 270 1.93 -7.17 15.87
C PHE A 270 3.06 -6.43 15.17
N VAL A 271 2.80 -5.87 13.98
CA VAL A 271 3.79 -5.08 13.24
C VAL A 271 4.22 -3.83 14.01
N ALA A 272 3.26 -3.15 14.67
CA ALA A 272 3.53 -1.97 15.49
C ALA A 272 4.38 -2.26 16.72
N ILE A 273 4.38 -3.50 17.23
CA ILE A 273 5.20 -3.91 18.39
C ILE A 273 6.60 -4.36 17.97
N ILE A 274 6.73 -5.07 16.85
CA ILE A 274 7.99 -5.65 16.38
C ILE A 274 9.08 -4.58 16.16
N TRP A 275 8.73 -3.45 15.53
CA TRP A 275 9.72 -2.41 15.19
C TRP A 275 10.28 -1.67 16.42
N PRO A 276 9.46 -1.16 17.36
CA PRO A 276 9.97 -0.61 18.61
C PRO A 276 10.75 -1.62 19.44
N LEU A 277 10.30 -2.88 19.50
CA LEU A 277 10.99 -3.93 20.24
C LEU A 277 12.37 -4.24 19.63
N ALA A 278 12.46 -4.34 18.31
CA ALA A 278 13.74 -4.47 17.60
C ALA A 278 14.67 -3.28 17.88
N ALA A 279 14.14 -2.06 17.91
CA ALA A 279 14.91 -0.87 18.24
C ALA A 279 15.41 -0.89 19.69
N ILE A 280 14.58 -1.29 20.66
CA ILE A 280 14.98 -1.42 22.07
C ILE A 280 16.11 -2.46 22.21
N ILE A 281 15.96 -3.62 21.58
CA ILE A 281 16.98 -4.68 21.61
C ILE A 281 18.28 -4.18 20.97
N PHE A 282 18.20 -3.50 19.82
CA PHE A 282 19.36 -2.90 19.16
C PHE A 282 20.09 -1.90 20.07
N LEU A 283 19.34 -0.98 20.71
CA LEU A 283 19.92 0.03 21.60
C LEU A 283 20.52 -0.61 22.87
N LEU A 284 19.86 -1.59 23.47
CA LEU A 284 20.40 -2.32 24.63
C LEU A 284 21.67 -3.09 24.25
N ALA A 285 21.67 -3.78 23.11
CA ALA A 285 22.85 -4.48 22.58
C ALA A 285 24.03 -3.52 22.31
N GLY A 286 23.73 -2.32 21.80
CA GLY A 286 24.70 -1.26 21.57
C GLY A 286 25.27 -0.69 22.87
N PHE A 287 24.42 -0.20 23.78
CA PHE A 287 24.86 0.52 24.98
C PHE A 287 25.43 -0.39 26.07
N LEU A 288 24.82 -1.55 26.34
CA LEU A 288 25.27 -2.44 27.41
C LEU A 288 26.46 -3.29 27.00
N TRP A 289 26.46 -3.79 25.76
CA TRP A 289 27.45 -4.76 25.29
C TRP A 289 28.43 -4.22 24.25
N GLN A 290 28.30 -2.96 23.81
CA GLN A 290 29.14 -2.34 22.77
C GLN A 290 29.15 -3.14 21.45
N LYS A 291 28.09 -3.92 21.18
CA LYS A 291 27.98 -4.82 20.02
C LYS A 291 27.35 -4.14 18.79
N TRP A 292 27.65 -2.88 18.54
CA TRP A 292 27.12 -2.12 17.40
C TRP A 292 27.36 -2.82 16.05
N ASN A 293 28.50 -3.50 15.91
CA ASN A 293 28.89 -4.20 14.68
C ASN A 293 27.98 -5.37 14.29
N ILE A 294 27.28 -5.99 15.26
CA ILE A 294 26.45 -7.20 15.04
C ILE A 294 24.98 -6.93 15.37
N ALA A 295 24.69 -5.95 16.23
CA ALA A 295 23.33 -5.67 16.71
C ALA A 295 22.33 -5.34 15.59
N TRP A 296 22.80 -4.85 14.43
CA TRP A 296 21.93 -4.55 13.28
C TRP A 296 21.19 -5.79 12.74
N ILE A 297 21.66 -7.01 13.02
CA ILE A 297 21.02 -8.26 12.60
C ILE A 297 19.61 -8.42 13.17
N VAL A 298 19.31 -7.74 14.29
CA VAL A 298 17.98 -7.70 14.92
C VAL A 298 16.93 -7.17 13.94
N PHE A 299 17.27 -6.20 13.09
CA PHE A 299 16.34 -5.67 12.09
C PHE A 299 16.05 -6.68 10.96
N VAL A 300 17.03 -7.50 10.58
CA VAL A 300 16.82 -8.59 9.61
C VAL A 300 15.86 -9.63 10.19
N ILE A 301 16.09 -10.04 11.44
CA ILE A 301 15.22 -10.99 12.16
C ILE A 301 13.80 -10.43 12.29
N ALA A 302 13.66 -9.15 12.65
CA ALA A 302 12.36 -8.47 12.73
C ALA A 302 11.61 -8.46 11.39
N GLY A 303 12.32 -8.24 10.29
CA GLY A 303 11.75 -8.30 8.93
C GLY A 303 11.21 -9.70 8.59
N ILE A 304 11.97 -10.75 8.90
CA ILE A 304 11.56 -12.15 8.67
C ILE A 304 10.34 -12.51 9.52
N LEU A 305 10.33 -12.13 10.81
CA LEU A 305 9.19 -12.31 11.72
C LEU A 305 7.91 -11.64 11.19
N ASN A 306 8.01 -10.41 10.70
CA ASN A 306 6.88 -9.68 10.12
C ASN A 306 6.32 -10.41 8.88
N GLY A 307 7.20 -10.91 8.01
CA GLY A 307 6.81 -11.73 6.86
C GLY A 307 6.07 -13.01 7.26
N MET A 308 6.57 -13.72 8.28
CA MET A 308 5.91 -14.92 8.80
C MET A 308 4.52 -14.64 9.36
N ILE A 309 4.35 -13.60 10.19
CA ILE A 309 3.05 -13.25 10.78
C ILE A 309 2.03 -12.92 9.68
N LYS A 310 2.43 -12.13 8.67
CA LYS A 310 1.58 -11.83 7.51
C LYS A 310 1.15 -13.09 6.76
N SER A 311 2.08 -14.02 6.54
CA SER A 311 1.79 -15.30 5.87
C SER A 311 0.82 -16.17 6.67
N VAL A 312 1.06 -16.34 7.97
CA VAL A 312 0.19 -17.13 8.86
C VAL A 312 -1.21 -16.53 8.92
N TYR A 313 -1.33 -15.20 9.07
CA TYR A 313 -2.63 -14.54 9.09
C TYR A 313 -3.37 -14.67 7.75
N SER A 314 -2.66 -14.52 6.63
CA SER A 314 -3.22 -14.75 5.29
C SER A 314 -3.76 -16.17 5.13
N ASN A 315 -3.01 -17.18 5.59
CA ASN A 315 -3.43 -18.59 5.49
C ASN A 315 -4.64 -18.90 6.37
N MET A 316 -4.71 -18.34 7.59
CA MET A 316 -5.86 -18.51 8.48
C MET A 316 -7.14 -17.89 7.91
N LYS A 317 -7.04 -16.80 7.14
CA LYS A 317 -8.20 -16.15 6.51
C LYS A 317 -8.59 -16.77 5.17
N GLY A 318 -7.63 -17.29 4.41
CA GLY A 318 -7.86 -18.01 3.14
C GLY A 318 -8.48 -19.40 3.33
N GLY A 319 -8.16 -20.10 4.42
CA GLY A 319 -8.70 -21.44 4.73
C GLY A 319 -10.18 -21.49 5.11
N ASN A 320 -10.87 -20.35 5.24
CA ASN A 320 -12.30 -20.28 5.59
C ASN A 320 -13.21 -20.08 4.36
N LYS A 321 -12.67 -20.22 3.13
CA LYS A 321 -13.45 -20.18 1.88
C LYS A 321 -13.80 -21.58 1.34
N ASP A 322 -13.26 -22.65 1.94
CA ASP A 322 -13.44 -24.04 1.49
C ASP A 322 -14.14 -24.96 2.53
N ALA A 323 -14.91 -24.38 3.47
CA ALA A 323 -15.71 -25.11 4.47
C ALA A 323 -17.19 -24.74 4.39
#